data_AF-A0A7Y4ZP77-F1
#
_entry.id   AF-A0A7Y4ZP77-F1
#
_cell.length_a   1.000
_cell.length_b   1.000
_cell.length_c   1.000
_cell.angle_alpha   90.00
_cell.angle_beta   90.00
_cell.angle_gamma   90.00
#
_symmetry.space_group_name_H-M   'P 1'
#
loop_
_entity.id
_entity.type
_entity.pdbx_description
1 polymer ?
#
loop_
_entity_poly.entity_id
_entity_poly.type
_entity_poly.pdbx_seq_one_letter_code
_entity_poly.pdbx_strand_id
1 'polypeptide(L)'
;MKLVLSALAAACVLAATSSAHAYVLKKTPSGGVVHWNAAEATLLVDPSVDQAERRARDAIQKAADAWNAQDAQAPRIRVAPADSAHDPGFDKVNAIFYRRAFAPAGTAIAVTVVSYEQAGGTILDADIVLTGRYTYSASDEVERDHYDLVHVVGHEQGHWLGLGDENQLPGVLMFSATKSGQTLLRAPSDDDLAGVSAIYEGRTPTPPASATTGCNAAGTGYNAAGLTSVLFGLGLVLAARRRRGTWLGVSMLGAVILTQGASARAATAEDTMAAETARADALDAVVVGRTSSWEGGLLRTEVQARPATCAAPCDREVHFQMWGGERDGIAQDVGEEPVPEPGLPVRLARGTWGVRLAR
;
A
#
# COMPACT_ATOMS: atom_id res chain seq x y z
N MET A 1 -0.32 62.55 -25.55
CA MET A 1 -1.49 61.71 -25.91
C MET A 1 -1.00 60.60 -26.82
N LYS A 2 -1.21 59.34 -26.39
CA LYS A 2 -0.88 58.05 -27.06
C LYS A 2 0.56 57.54 -26.95
N LEU A 3 0.64 56.27 -26.53
CA LEU A 3 1.75 55.29 -26.58
C LEU A 3 2.54 55.07 -25.29
N VAL A 4 1.85 54.66 -24.22
CA VAL A 4 2.41 53.81 -23.16
C VAL A 4 1.35 52.79 -22.78
N LEU A 5 1.21 51.68 -23.52
CA LEU A 5 0.34 50.55 -23.15
C LEU A 5 0.62 49.37 -24.10
N SER A 6 1.78 48.72 -23.94
CA SER A 6 2.07 47.44 -24.59
C SER A 6 3.09 46.65 -23.75
N ALA A 7 2.81 46.49 -22.46
CA ALA A 7 3.60 45.60 -21.61
C ALA A 7 2.82 45.30 -20.32
N LEU A 8 1.76 44.48 -20.37
CA LEU A 8 1.19 43.78 -19.21
C LEU A 8 -0.06 42.98 -19.64
N ALA A 9 0.15 41.91 -20.39
CA ALA A 9 -0.87 40.85 -20.56
C ALA A 9 -0.22 39.47 -20.82
N ALA A 10 0.99 39.26 -20.32
CA ALA A 10 1.48 37.92 -20.02
C ALA A 10 1.30 37.72 -18.51
N ALA A 11 0.03 37.70 -18.07
CA ALA A 11 -0.29 37.26 -16.73
C ALA A 11 0.11 35.79 -16.67
N CYS A 12 1.21 35.52 -15.96
CA CYS A 12 1.61 34.21 -15.52
C CYS A 12 0.41 33.51 -14.88
N VAL A 13 -0.28 32.68 -15.66
CA VAL A 13 -0.97 31.51 -15.12
C VAL A 13 0.15 30.55 -14.72
N LEU A 14 0.82 30.87 -13.61
CA LEU A 14 1.46 29.87 -12.77
C LEU A 14 0.31 29.06 -12.19
N ALA A 15 -0.26 28.19 -13.01
CA ALA A 15 -0.99 27.05 -12.51
C ALA A 15 0.04 26.31 -11.66
N ALA A 16 -0.08 26.41 -10.34
CA ALA A 16 0.44 25.39 -9.47
C ALA A 16 -0.19 24.10 -9.99
N THR A 17 0.56 23.35 -10.79
CA THR A 17 0.19 22.00 -11.14
C THR A 17 0.25 21.26 -9.83
N SER A 18 -0.90 21.13 -9.17
CA SER A 18 -1.06 20.15 -8.10
C SER A 18 -0.54 18.86 -8.69
N SER A 19 0.53 18.29 -8.13
CA SER A 19 0.97 16.96 -8.50
C SER A 19 -0.25 16.06 -8.29
N ALA A 20 -0.83 15.59 -9.40
CA ALA A 20 -1.87 14.59 -9.33
C ALA A 20 -1.14 13.30 -9.00
N HIS A 21 -1.11 12.96 -7.71
CA HIS A 21 -0.62 11.68 -7.24
C HIS A 21 -1.62 10.59 -7.64
N ALA A 22 -1.12 9.42 -8.03
CA ALA A 22 -1.92 8.30 -8.49
C ALA A 22 -2.22 7.28 -7.38
N TYR A 23 -1.47 7.35 -6.27
CA TYR A 23 -1.54 6.41 -5.14
C TYR A 23 -2.95 5.91 -4.83
N VAL A 24 -3.02 4.65 -4.44
CA VAL A 24 -4.26 4.00 -4.03
C VAL A 24 -4.25 3.80 -2.52
N LEU A 25 -5.35 4.14 -1.86
CA LEU A 25 -5.53 3.93 -0.43
C LEU A 25 -6.51 2.79 -0.20
N LYS A 26 -6.20 1.88 0.74
CA LYS A 26 -7.20 0.92 1.24
C LYS A 26 -8.29 1.68 2.00
N LYS A 27 -9.53 1.31 1.76
CA LYS A 27 -10.70 1.97 2.35
C LYS A 27 -11.71 0.94 2.85
N THR A 28 -12.36 1.27 3.96
CA THR A 28 -13.57 0.59 4.43
C THR A 28 -14.71 0.80 3.42
N PRO A 29 -15.80 0.01 3.49
CA PRO A 29 -16.98 0.25 2.64
C PRO A 29 -17.60 1.64 2.82
N SER A 30 -17.46 2.24 4.00
CA SER A 30 -17.91 3.61 4.29
C SER A 30 -16.96 4.70 3.76
N GLY A 31 -15.84 4.31 3.15
CA GLY A 31 -14.83 5.20 2.57
C GLY A 31 -13.77 5.68 3.57
N GLY A 32 -13.76 5.17 4.80
CA GLY A 32 -12.74 5.45 5.79
C GLY A 32 -11.40 4.84 5.39
N VAL A 33 -10.30 5.57 5.55
CA VAL A 33 -8.97 5.09 5.15
C VAL A 33 -8.43 4.09 6.18
N VAL A 34 -7.93 2.95 5.68
CA VAL A 34 -7.33 1.91 6.50
C VAL A 34 -5.95 2.35 6.98
N HIS A 35 -5.69 2.27 8.29
CA HIS A 35 -4.49 2.86 8.91
C HIS A 35 -4.19 2.24 10.27
N TRP A 36 -2.92 2.25 10.69
CA TRP A 36 -2.59 1.97 12.09
C TRP A 36 -2.97 3.14 13.00
N ASN A 37 -3.43 2.82 14.21
CA ASN A 37 -3.58 3.80 15.30
C ASN A 37 -2.43 3.64 16.32
N ALA A 38 -1.19 3.72 15.83
CA ALA A 38 0.02 3.61 16.64
C ALA A 38 1.16 4.43 16.01
N ALA A 39 2.08 4.95 16.84
CA ALA A 39 3.27 5.66 16.36
C ALA A 39 4.37 4.70 15.86
N GLU A 40 4.29 3.45 16.28
CA GLU A 40 5.16 2.35 15.90
C GLU A 40 4.34 1.07 15.94
N ALA A 41 4.51 0.20 14.96
CA ALA A 41 3.96 -1.14 14.97
C ALA A 41 5.07 -2.14 14.64
N THR A 42 5.13 -3.23 15.41
CA THR A 42 6.17 -4.25 15.26
C THR A 42 5.75 -5.25 14.19
N LEU A 43 6.68 -5.61 13.30
CA LEU A 43 6.55 -6.72 12.35
C LEU A 43 7.52 -7.83 12.79
N LEU A 44 6.97 -8.95 13.25
CA LEU A 44 7.76 -10.09 13.70
C LEU A 44 8.24 -10.95 12.51
N VAL A 45 9.50 -11.36 12.53
CA VAL A 45 10.11 -12.17 11.47
C VAL A 45 10.14 -13.63 11.90
N ASP A 46 9.21 -14.41 11.35
CA ASP A 46 9.12 -15.84 11.60
C ASP A 46 10.34 -16.57 11.01
N PRO A 47 10.92 -17.57 11.70
CA PRO A 47 12.07 -18.31 11.19
C PRO A 47 11.88 -19.01 9.84
N SER A 48 10.65 -19.22 9.38
CA SER A 48 10.38 -19.77 8.06
C SER A 48 10.98 -18.94 6.92
N VAL A 49 11.16 -17.62 7.07
CA VAL A 49 11.69 -16.76 6.00
C VAL A 49 13.09 -17.16 5.56
N ASP A 50 13.89 -17.77 6.45
CA ASP A 50 15.24 -18.26 6.15
C ASP A 50 15.21 -19.44 5.13
N GLN A 51 14.04 -20.09 4.96
CA GLN A 51 13.83 -21.10 3.92
C GLN A 51 13.55 -20.49 2.53
N ALA A 52 13.08 -19.24 2.48
CA ALA A 52 12.89 -18.52 1.22
C ALA A 52 14.26 -18.06 0.68
N GLU A 53 15.06 -17.45 1.55
CA GLU A 53 16.40 -16.95 1.25
C GLU A 53 17.17 -16.76 2.59
N ARG A 54 18.47 -17.09 2.64
CA ARG A 54 19.24 -17.12 3.90
C ARG A 54 19.44 -15.75 4.56
N ARG A 55 19.45 -14.68 3.78
CA ARG A 55 19.57 -13.28 4.20
C ARG A 55 18.21 -12.56 4.15
N ALA A 56 17.10 -13.30 4.17
CA ALA A 56 15.77 -12.71 4.09
C ALA A 56 15.53 -11.65 5.17
N ARG A 57 16.04 -11.89 6.38
CA ARG A 57 15.94 -10.95 7.51
C ARG A 57 16.58 -9.59 7.21
N ASP A 58 17.75 -9.59 6.56
CA ASP A 58 18.43 -8.36 6.15
C ASP A 58 17.59 -7.60 5.12
N ALA A 59 17.00 -8.32 4.15
CA ALA A 59 16.14 -7.72 3.13
C ALA A 59 14.86 -7.11 3.72
N ILE A 60 14.24 -7.80 4.68
CA ILE A 60 13.04 -7.33 5.40
C ILE A 60 13.35 -6.06 6.19
N GLN A 61 14.48 -6.03 6.90
CA GLN A 61 14.92 -4.83 7.61
C GLN A 61 15.20 -3.67 6.64
N LYS A 62 15.90 -3.93 5.52
CA LYS A 62 16.21 -2.92 4.50
C LYS A 62 14.94 -2.32 3.88
N ALA A 63 13.91 -3.12 3.64
CA ALA A 63 12.61 -2.65 3.18
C ALA A 63 11.94 -1.74 4.22
N ALA A 64 11.93 -2.15 5.50
CA ALA A 64 11.35 -1.35 6.58
C ALA A 64 12.09 -0.02 6.77
N ASP A 65 13.42 -0.04 6.67
CA ASP A 65 14.26 1.16 6.76
C ASP A 65 13.94 2.15 5.63
N ALA A 66 13.60 1.67 4.43
CA ALA A 66 13.23 2.53 3.30
C ALA A 66 11.93 3.31 3.57
N TRP A 67 10.93 2.68 4.18
CA TRP A 67 9.71 3.36 4.63
C TRP A 67 9.97 4.31 5.81
N ASN A 68 10.72 3.84 6.82
CA ASN A 68 11.03 4.60 8.03
C ASN A 68 11.87 5.87 7.78
N ALA A 69 12.60 5.93 6.65
CA ALA A 69 13.48 7.04 6.35
C ALA A 69 12.77 8.33 5.88
N GLN A 70 11.49 8.24 5.46
CA GLN A 70 10.89 9.25 4.58
C GLN A 70 9.62 9.94 5.10
N ASP A 71 9.04 9.51 6.24
CA ASP A 71 7.88 10.20 6.84
C ASP A 71 7.92 10.10 8.37
N ALA A 72 7.83 11.24 9.06
CA ALA A 72 7.85 11.29 10.53
C ALA A 72 6.46 11.03 11.16
N GLN A 73 5.38 11.06 10.38
CA GLN A 73 4.00 10.89 10.87
C GLN A 73 3.46 9.48 10.65
N ALA A 74 4.03 8.72 9.71
CA ALA A 74 3.70 7.31 9.54
C ALA A 74 4.15 6.49 10.76
N PRO A 75 3.44 5.39 11.10
CA PRO A 75 3.91 4.43 12.09
C PRO A 75 5.27 3.89 11.69
N ARG A 76 6.24 3.94 12.61
CA ARG A 76 7.50 3.26 12.38
C ARG A 76 7.29 1.74 12.30
N ILE A 77 7.87 1.12 11.29
CA ILE A 77 7.91 -0.33 11.16
C ILE A 77 9.08 -0.83 11.98
N ARG A 78 8.80 -1.44 13.14
CA ARG A 78 9.84 -2.07 13.97
C ARG A 78 9.95 -3.54 13.63
N VAL A 79 11.02 -3.93 12.94
CA VAL A 79 11.29 -5.34 12.64
C VAL A 79 11.94 -6.01 13.84
N ALA A 80 11.43 -7.17 14.24
CA ALA A 80 11.97 -7.96 15.36
C ALA A 80 11.84 -9.46 15.08
N PRO A 81 12.69 -10.34 15.64
CA PRO A 81 12.48 -11.78 15.50
C PRO A 81 11.20 -12.23 16.22
N ALA A 82 10.53 -13.24 15.69
CA ALA A 82 9.44 -13.91 16.41
C ALA A 82 9.99 -14.85 17.49
N ASP A 83 9.40 -14.81 18.69
CA ASP A 83 9.79 -15.67 19.83
C ASP A 83 9.09 -17.04 19.80
N SER A 84 8.04 -17.18 19.00
CA SER A 84 7.28 -18.41 18.78
C SER A 84 6.83 -18.51 17.33
N ALA A 85 6.44 -19.71 16.91
CA ALA A 85 5.80 -19.89 15.61
C ALA A 85 4.38 -19.31 15.64
N HIS A 86 4.03 -18.55 14.61
CA HIS A 86 2.69 -18.03 14.35
C HIS A 86 2.19 -18.54 13.00
N ASP A 87 0.87 -18.47 12.79
CA ASP A 87 0.26 -18.74 11.50
C ASP A 87 -0.38 -17.48 10.94
N PRO A 88 -0.31 -17.24 9.62
CA PRO A 88 -0.90 -16.05 9.03
C PRO A 88 -2.40 -15.98 9.27
N GLY A 89 -2.88 -14.85 9.77
CA GLY A 89 -4.28 -14.56 10.02
C GLY A 89 -4.47 -13.70 11.27
N PHE A 90 -5.72 -13.42 11.59
CA PHE A 90 -6.10 -12.57 12.72
C PHE A 90 -5.82 -13.24 14.08
N ASP A 91 -4.60 -13.10 14.58
CA ASP A 91 -4.17 -13.52 15.92
C ASP A 91 -3.65 -12.35 16.79
N LYS A 92 -3.66 -11.13 16.22
CA LYS A 92 -3.15 -9.87 16.79
C LYS A 92 -1.62 -9.83 16.87
N VAL A 93 -0.94 -10.61 16.05
CA VAL A 93 0.50 -10.68 15.95
C VAL A 93 0.90 -10.41 14.50
N ASN A 94 1.32 -9.19 14.23
CA ASN A 94 1.80 -8.82 12.91
C ASN A 94 3.13 -9.52 12.61
N ALA A 95 3.14 -10.40 11.62
CA ALA A 95 4.31 -11.19 11.31
C ALA A 95 4.53 -11.37 9.80
N ILE A 96 5.78 -11.65 9.44
CA ILE A 96 6.17 -12.04 8.08
C ILE A 96 6.63 -13.49 8.07
N PHE A 97 6.11 -14.23 7.10
CA PHE A 97 6.25 -15.67 6.95
C PHE A 97 6.74 -16.06 5.58
N TYR A 98 7.34 -17.25 5.49
CA TYR A 98 7.41 -18.01 4.24
C TYR A 98 6.53 -19.25 4.34
N ARG A 99 5.75 -19.51 3.30
CA ARG A 99 4.89 -20.70 3.21
C ARG A 99 5.06 -21.36 1.85
N ARG A 100 5.50 -22.63 1.85
CA ARG A 100 5.62 -23.45 0.63
C ARG A 100 4.32 -23.50 -0.16
N ALA A 101 3.20 -23.59 0.55
CA ALA A 101 1.86 -23.48 0.00
C ALA A 101 1.02 -22.60 0.94
N PHE A 102 0.36 -21.61 0.36
CA PHE A 102 -0.61 -20.77 1.05
C PHE A 102 -1.74 -20.48 0.07
N ALA A 103 -2.82 -21.25 0.19
CA ALA A 103 -3.96 -21.14 -0.72
C ALA A 103 -4.51 -19.71 -0.88
N PRO A 104 -4.55 -18.87 0.18
CA PRO A 104 -5.02 -17.49 0.05
C PRO A 104 -4.19 -16.60 -0.86
N ALA A 105 -2.90 -16.89 -1.07
CA ALA A 105 -2.08 -16.11 -1.99
C ALA A 105 -2.40 -16.38 -3.48
N GLY A 106 -3.10 -17.48 -3.82
CA GLY A 106 -3.38 -17.82 -5.21
C GLY A 106 -2.11 -17.87 -6.07
N THR A 107 -1.98 -16.93 -7.01
CA THR A 107 -0.81 -16.74 -7.89
C THR A 107 0.08 -15.56 -7.51
N ALA A 108 -0.19 -14.87 -6.40
CA ALA A 108 0.62 -13.75 -5.96
C ALA A 108 2.01 -14.19 -5.52
N ILE A 109 3.00 -13.31 -5.70
CA ILE A 109 4.39 -13.57 -5.30
C ILE A 109 4.46 -13.58 -3.77
N ALA A 110 3.89 -12.57 -3.15
CA ALA A 110 3.62 -12.49 -1.73
C ALA A 110 2.19 -11.96 -1.53
N VAL A 111 1.72 -11.97 -0.29
CA VAL A 111 0.41 -11.43 0.05
C VAL A 111 0.47 -10.79 1.42
N THR A 112 -0.17 -9.63 1.56
CA THR A 112 -0.45 -9.03 2.85
C THR A 112 -1.89 -9.33 3.25
N VAL A 113 -2.07 -9.91 4.44
CA VAL A 113 -3.36 -10.10 5.10
C VAL A 113 -3.54 -8.95 6.07
N VAL A 114 -4.52 -8.07 5.84
CA VAL A 114 -4.77 -6.91 6.71
C VAL A 114 -6.15 -7.05 7.33
N SER A 115 -6.22 -7.15 8.66
CA SER A 115 -7.49 -7.14 9.40
C SER A 115 -7.71 -5.79 10.08
N TYR A 116 -8.87 -5.17 9.89
CA TYR A 116 -9.16 -3.83 10.38
C TYR A 116 -10.60 -3.67 10.87
N GLU A 117 -10.83 -2.68 11.73
CA GLU A 117 -12.17 -2.30 12.16
C GLU A 117 -12.94 -1.64 11.01
N GLN A 118 -14.14 -2.14 10.69
CA GLN A 118 -14.96 -1.61 9.58
C GLN A 118 -15.39 -0.16 9.78
N ALA A 119 -15.61 0.26 11.03
CA ALA A 119 -16.14 1.57 11.35
C ALA A 119 -15.15 2.70 11.04
N GLY A 120 -13.89 2.53 11.46
CA GLY A 120 -12.85 3.56 11.37
C GLY A 120 -11.67 3.25 10.44
N GLY A 121 -11.53 2.00 9.99
CA GLY A 121 -10.38 1.54 9.21
C GLY A 121 -9.12 1.29 10.06
N THR A 122 -9.23 1.25 11.39
CA THR A 122 -8.07 0.99 12.25
C THR A 122 -7.57 -0.43 12.01
N ILE A 123 -6.33 -0.59 11.56
CA ILE A 123 -5.67 -1.88 11.42
C ILE A 123 -5.49 -2.47 12.82
N LEU A 124 -5.97 -3.70 12.96
CA LEU A 124 -5.93 -4.48 14.19
C LEU A 124 -4.82 -5.53 14.15
N ASP A 125 -4.46 -5.96 12.95
CA ASP A 125 -3.54 -7.05 12.67
C ASP A 125 -3.13 -6.99 11.19
N ALA A 126 -1.86 -7.23 10.87
CA ALA A 126 -1.45 -7.43 9.49
C ALA A 126 -0.22 -8.33 9.35
N ASP A 127 -0.36 -9.34 8.50
CA ASP A 127 0.66 -10.33 8.19
C ASP A 127 1.13 -10.25 6.75
N ILE A 128 2.37 -10.64 6.50
CA ILE A 128 2.95 -10.77 5.17
C ILE A 128 3.34 -12.23 4.94
N VAL A 129 2.95 -12.80 3.80
CA VAL A 129 3.29 -14.18 3.44
C VAL A 129 4.02 -14.23 2.11
N LEU A 130 5.31 -14.58 2.16
CA LEU A 130 6.10 -14.94 0.98
C LEU A 130 5.71 -16.34 0.52
N THR A 131 5.35 -16.49 -0.76
CA THR A 131 4.93 -17.80 -1.28
C THR A 131 6.12 -18.63 -1.76
N GLY A 132 6.10 -19.94 -1.50
CA GLY A 132 7.12 -20.88 -2.00
C GLY A 132 6.94 -21.32 -3.45
N ARG A 133 6.07 -20.63 -4.20
CA ARG A 133 5.91 -20.84 -5.65
C ARG A 133 7.02 -20.16 -6.46
N TYR A 134 7.71 -19.21 -5.85
CA TYR A 134 8.74 -18.39 -6.46
C TYR A 134 10.04 -18.44 -5.68
N THR A 135 11.13 -18.09 -6.36
CA THR A 135 12.49 -17.98 -5.82
C THR A 135 12.82 -16.52 -5.56
N TYR A 136 13.54 -16.27 -4.47
CA TYR A 136 13.85 -14.92 -3.98
C TYR A 136 15.35 -14.72 -3.86
N SER A 137 15.80 -13.49 -4.06
CA SER A 137 17.18 -13.09 -3.81
C SER A 137 17.21 -11.81 -2.97
N ALA A 138 18.04 -11.82 -1.93
CA ALA A 138 18.37 -10.64 -1.12
C ALA A 138 19.68 -9.97 -1.57
N SER A 139 20.26 -10.42 -2.69
CA SER A 139 21.48 -9.85 -3.26
C SER A 139 21.21 -8.48 -3.91
N ASP A 140 22.24 -7.63 -3.99
CA ASP A 140 22.11 -6.36 -4.71
C ASP A 140 21.93 -6.58 -6.22
N GLU A 141 22.54 -7.65 -6.76
CA GLU A 141 22.30 -8.18 -8.10
C GLU A 141 21.37 -9.38 -8.01
N VAL A 142 20.24 -9.34 -8.72
CA VAL A 142 19.21 -10.38 -8.68
C VAL A 142 19.16 -11.10 -10.03
N GLU A 143 19.22 -12.42 -9.99
CA GLU A 143 19.15 -13.28 -11.16
C GLU A 143 17.79 -13.15 -11.86
N ARG A 144 17.77 -13.41 -13.18
CA ARG A 144 16.56 -13.20 -14.00
C ARG A 144 15.37 -14.06 -13.61
N ASP A 145 15.59 -15.15 -12.90
CA ASP A 145 14.58 -16.10 -12.41
C ASP A 145 14.29 -15.94 -10.91
N HIS A 146 14.85 -14.92 -10.25
CA HIS A 146 14.61 -14.62 -8.84
C HIS A 146 13.86 -13.30 -8.71
N TYR A 147 12.97 -13.20 -7.72
CA TYR A 147 12.38 -11.93 -7.33
C TYR A 147 13.27 -11.24 -6.29
N ASP A 148 13.40 -9.93 -6.43
CA ASP A 148 14.14 -9.11 -5.48
C ASP A 148 13.36 -9.00 -4.17
N LEU A 149 13.89 -9.61 -3.12
CA LEU A 149 13.17 -9.74 -1.85
C LEU A 149 12.96 -8.38 -1.16
N VAL A 150 13.87 -7.43 -1.36
CA VAL A 150 13.72 -6.07 -0.81
C VAL A 150 12.55 -5.36 -1.48
N HIS A 151 12.41 -5.51 -2.79
CA HIS A 151 11.29 -4.95 -3.55
C HIS A 151 9.97 -5.62 -3.14
N VAL A 152 9.89 -6.95 -3.16
CA VAL A 152 8.66 -7.67 -2.79
C VAL A 152 8.22 -7.30 -1.39
N VAL A 153 9.11 -7.39 -0.39
CA VAL A 153 8.74 -7.05 0.99
C VAL A 153 8.42 -5.56 1.15
N GLY A 154 9.12 -4.67 0.44
CA GLY A 154 8.82 -3.24 0.45
C GLY A 154 7.39 -2.94 -0.04
N HIS A 155 6.96 -3.60 -1.11
CA HIS A 155 5.60 -3.52 -1.63
C HIS A 155 4.57 -4.02 -0.60
N GLU A 156 4.78 -5.22 -0.04
CA GLU A 156 3.88 -5.76 1.00
C GLU A 156 3.83 -4.89 2.26
N GLN A 157 4.95 -4.26 2.65
CA GLN A 157 4.98 -3.31 3.75
C GLN A 157 4.15 -2.04 3.45
N GLY A 158 4.02 -1.64 2.19
CA GLY A 158 3.11 -0.56 1.81
C GLY A 158 1.64 -0.95 2.03
N HIS A 159 1.24 -2.18 1.68
CA HIS A 159 -0.08 -2.70 2.05
C HIS A 159 -0.28 -2.79 3.56
N TRP A 160 0.75 -3.23 4.28
CA TRP A 160 0.76 -3.28 5.74
C TRP A 160 0.59 -1.88 6.36
N LEU A 161 1.03 -0.82 5.68
CA LEU A 161 0.79 0.58 6.06
C LEU A 161 -0.58 1.13 5.62
N GLY A 162 -1.37 0.37 4.84
CA GLY A 162 -2.71 0.77 4.38
C GLY A 162 -2.78 1.26 2.93
N LEU A 163 -1.70 1.16 2.15
CA LEU A 163 -1.74 1.46 0.71
C LEU A 163 -2.40 0.32 -0.08
N GLY A 164 -3.05 0.69 -1.18
CA GLY A 164 -3.50 -0.25 -2.21
C GLY A 164 -2.52 -0.28 -3.38
N ASP A 165 -2.80 -1.16 -4.33
CA ASP A 165 -2.01 -1.30 -5.55
C ASP A 165 -2.15 -0.11 -6.50
N GLU A 166 -1.02 0.41 -6.95
CA GLU A 166 -0.91 1.32 -8.08
C GLU A 166 -0.90 0.53 -9.39
N ASN A 167 -1.75 0.89 -10.35
CA ASN A 167 -1.93 0.11 -11.59
C ASN A 167 -1.60 0.90 -12.87
N GLN A 168 -1.26 2.18 -12.75
CA GLN A 168 -1.01 3.11 -13.83
C GLN A 168 0.45 3.58 -13.87
N LEU A 169 1.16 3.57 -12.74
CA LEU A 169 2.55 4.04 -12.65
C LEU A 169 3.54 2.87 -12.42
N PRO A 170 4.10 2.26 -13.48
CA PRO A 170 5.02 1.11 -13.36
C PRO A 170 6.39 1.40 -12.69
N GLY A 171 6.64 2.65 -12.31
CA GLY A 171 7.88 3.10 -11.70
C GLY A 171 7.82 3.33 -10.20
N VAL A 172 6.70 2.99 -9.55
CA VAL A 172 6.50 3.18 -8.09
C VAL A 172 6.58 1.85 -7.36
N LEU A 173 6.87 1.87 -6.06
CA LEU A 173 7.02 0.67 -5.26
C LEU A 173 5.69 -0.10 -5.14
N MET A 174 4.58 0.62 -5.03
CA MET A 174 3.24 0.02 -4.94
C MET A 174 2.66 -0.44 -6.29
N PHE A 175 3.45 -0.52 -7.36
CA PHE A 175 2.94 -1.00 -8.63
C PHE A 175 2.61 -2.50 -8.58
N SER A 176 1.40 -2.90 -8.99
CA SER A 176 0.85 -4.26 -8.86
C SER A 176 1.64 -5.37 -9.57
N ALA A 177 2.53 -5.02 -10.49
CA ALA A 177 3.26 -5.99 -11.29
C ALA A 177 4.77 -5.79 -11.22
N THR A 178 5.48 -6.84 -10.81
CA THR A 178 6.94 -6.89 -10.83
C THR A 178 7.45 -8.01 -11.74
N LYS A 179 8.67 -7.83 -12.25
CA LYS A 179 9.37 -8.85 -13.04
C LYS A 179 10.51 -9.45 -12.23
N SER A 180 10.73 -10.76 -12.41
CA SER A 180 11.93 -11.40 -11.89
C SER A 180 13.21 -10.74 -12.47
N GLY A 181 14.26 -10.66 -11.67
CA GLY A 181 15.51 -9.96 -11.98
C GLY A 181 15.47 -8.43 -11.88
N GLN A 182 14.33 -7.83 -11.52
CA GLN A 182 14.19 -6.38 -11.39
C GLN A 182 14.63 -5.89 -10.01
N THR A 183 15.51 -4.88 -9.96
CA THR A 183 16.04 -4.30 -8.71
C THR A 183 15.78 -2.80 -8.54
N LEU A 184 14.97 -2.20 -9.43
CA LEU A 184 14.78 -0.75 -9.52
C LEU A 184 13.83 -0.16 -8.46
N LEU A 185 12.96 -0.99 -7.86
CA LEU A 185 11.87 -0.55 -7.00
C LEU A 185 12.10 -1.02 -5.56
N ARG A 186 13.19 -0.56 -4.94
CA ARG A 186 13.61 -0.98 -3.58
C ARG A 186 13.26 0.02 -2.48
N ALA A 187 12.79 1.21 -2.86
CA ALA A 187 12.44 2.28 -1.94
C ALA A 187 11.14 2.94 -2.41
N PRO A 188 10.34 3.47 -1.48
CA PRO A 188 9.14 4.24 -1.83
C PRO A 188 9.50 5.42 -2.73
N SER A 189 8.71 5.63 -3.77
CA SER A 189 8.76 6.81 -4.62
C SER A 189 7.95 7.97 -4.00
N ASP A 190 8.03 9.16 -4.58
CA ASP A 190 7.23 10.32 -4.14
C ASP A 190 5.71 10.05 -4.15
N ASP A 191 5.23 9.20 -5.06
CA ASP A 191 3.81 8.82 -5.12
C ASP A 191 3.42 7.93 -3.94
N ASP A 192 4.25 6.93 -3.64
CA ASP A 192 4.07 6.03 -2.51
C ASP A 192 4.09 6.81 -1.18
N LEU A 193 5.04 7.74 -1.03
CA LEU A 193 5.17 8.60 0.14
C LEU A 193 3.97 9.55 0.28
N ALA A 194 3.49 10.15 -0.81
CA ALA A 194 2.29 10.98 -0.78
C ALA A 194 1.06 10.17 -0.34
N GLY A 195 0.98 8.89 -0.73
CA GLY A 195 -0.05 7.97 -0.25
C GLY A 195 0.03 7.75 1.25
N VAL A 196 1.21 7.45 1.80
CA VAL A 196 1.42 7.30 3.24
C VAL A 196 1.07 8.57 3.99
N SER A 197 1.53 9.74 3.53
CA SER A 197 1.18 11.01 4.16
C SER A 197 -0.32 11.28 4.10
N ALA A 198 -1.01 10.95 3.01
CA ALA A 198 -2.47 11.06 2.92
C ALA A 198 -3.21 10.14 3.91
N ILE A 199 -2.59 9.01 4.30
CA ILE A 199 -3.13 8.16 5.36
C ILE A 199 -2.89 8.80 6.73
N TYR A 200 -1.66 9.22 7.06
CA TYR A 200 -1.25 9.48 8.44
C TYR A 200 -1.12 10.94 8.85
N GLU A 201 -1.08 11.88 7.91
CA GLU A 201 -0.93 13.30 8.22
C GLU A 201 -2.09 13.81 9.09
N GLY A 202 -1.75 14.42 10.22
CA GLY A 202 -2.73 14.94 11.18
C GLY A 202 -3.41 13.87 12.04
N ARG A 203 -3.07 12.58 11.89
CA ARG A 203 -3.50 11.54 12.83
C ARG A 203 -2.57 11.53 14.03
N THR A 204 -3.12 11.76 15.22
CA THR A 204 -2.41 11.54 16.48
C THR A 204 -2.60 10.09 16.91
N PRO A 205 -1.52 9.28 16.99
CA PRO A 205 -1.61 7.95 17.56
C PRO A 205 -2.19 8.01 18.96
N THR A 206 -3.11 7.10 19.26
CA THR A 206 -3.54 6.92 20.64
C THR A 206 -2.36 6.36 21.42
N PRO A 207 -1.91 7.00 22.52
CA PRO A 207 -0.86 6.43 23.35
C PRO A 207 -1.29 5.02 23.77
N PRO A 208 -0.38 4.03 23.78
CA PRO A 208 -0.71 2.72 24.33
C PRO A 208 -1.30 2.96 25.72
N ALA A 209 -2.48 2.39 25.98
CA ALA A 209 -3.16 2.55 27.25
C ALA A 209 -2.15 2.24 28.35
N SER A 210 -1.63 3.28 29.00
CA SER A 210 -0.66 3.09 30.06
C SER A 210 -1.39 2.24 31.08
N ALA A 211 -0.89 1.03 31.36
CA ALA A 211 -1.44 0.20 32.40
C ALA A 211 -1.48 1.06 33.67
N THR A 212 -2.69 1.52 34.02
CA THR A 212 -2.93 2.45 35.12
C THR A 212 -2.61 1.72 36.40
N THR A 213 -1.32 1.64 36.71
CA THR A 213 -0.85 1.31 38.05
C THR A 213 -1.27 2.51 38.87
N GLY A 214 -2.38 2.35 39.60
CA GLY A 214 -2.98 3.39 40.42
C GLY A 214 -1.99 3.90 41.46
N CYS A 215 -1.20 4.91 41.10
CA CYS A 215 -0.47 5.72 42.05
C CYS A 215 -1.36 6.92 42.42
N ASN A 216 -2.12 6.75 43.50
CA ASN A 216 -2.67 7.86 44.25
C ASN A 216 -1.52 8.67 44.85
N ALA A 217 -0.94 9.59 44.08
CA ALA A 217 -0.10 10.64 44.62
C ALA A 217 -0.98 11.89 44.82
N ALA A 218 -1.50 12.04 46.03
CA ALA A 218 -2.06 13.29 46.50
C ALA A 218 -0.92 14.34 46.48
N GLY A 219 -0.83 15.10 45.39
CA GLY A 219 0.05 16.25 45.25
C GLY A 219 -0.51 17.42 46.04
N THR A 220 0.11 17.71 47.17
CA THR A 220 -0.06 18.91 47.98
C THR A 220 0.14 20.16 47.13
N GLY A 221 -0.83 21.08 47.25
CA GLY A 221 -0.83 22.33 46.52
C GLY A 221 0.33 23.25 46.90
N TYR A 222 0.91 23.86 45.88
CA TYR A 222 1.63 25.12 46.01
C TYR A 222 1.00 26.14 45.07
N ASN A 223 0.40 27.15 45.68
CA ASN A 223 -0.03 28.38 45.06
C ASN A 223 1.20 29.14 44.52
N ALA A 224 1.17 29.53 43.26
CA ALA A 224 1.99 30.63 42.76
C ALA A 224 1.25 31.34 41.62
N ALA A 225 0.21 32.07 42.00
CA ALA A 225 -0.23 33.22 41.23
C ALA A 225 0.86 34.30 41.36
N GLY A 226 1.45 34.73 40.24
CA GLY A 226 2.53 35.70 40.30
C GLY A 226 3.04 36.15 38.93
N LEU A 227 2.47 37.28 38.50
CA LEU A 227 3.11 38.33 37.70
C LEU A 227 3.16 38.21 36.16
N THR A 228 2.42 39.15 35.60
CA THR A 228 2.38 39.69 34.25
C THR A 228 3.65 40.46 33.88
N SER A 229 3.87 40.59 32.55
CA SER A 229 4.27 41.83 31.83
C SER A 229 5.64 41.85 31.12
N VAL A 230 5.53 41.98 29.78
CA VAL A 230 6.21 42.94 28.88
C VAL A 230 7.71 42.76 28.63
N LEU A 231 8.11 42.65 27.35
CA LEU A 231 8.96 43.65 26.66
C LEU A 231 9.03 43.42 25.14
N PHE A 232 8.66 44.49 24.42
CA PHE A 232 8.98 44.77 23.02
C PHE A 232 10.48 45.06 22.88
N GLY A 233 11.09 44.66 21.76
CA GLY A 233 12.48 45.00 21.42
C GLY A 233 12.71 45.04 19.91
N LEU A 234 12.70 46.26 19.37
CA LEU A 234 13.03 46.65 17.99
C LEU A 234 14.54 46.45 17.71
N GLY A 235 14.92 46.08 16.49
CA GLY A 235 16.33 45.96 16.11
C GLY A 235 16.58 45.98 14.59
N LEU A 236 16.30 47.12 13.96
CA LEU A 236 16.71 47.47 12.59
C LEU A 236 18.01 48.30 12.66
N VAL A 237 19.17 47.75 12.24
CA VAL A 237 20.34 48.55 11.81
C VAL A 237 21.14 47.79 10.74
N LEU A 238 20.98 48.27 9.50
CA LEU A 238 21.99 48.61 8.49
C LEU A 238 23.14 47.62 8.25
N ALA A 239 23.19 46.96 7.08
CA ALA A 239 23.63 47.49 5.79
C ALA A 239 25.15 47.64 5.62
N ALA A 240 25.59 47.10 4.48
CA ALA A 240 26.82 47.39 3.74
C ALA A 240 28.12 46.72 4.23
N ARG A 241 28.56 45.70 3.49
CA ARG A 241 29.67 45.86 2.53
C ARG A 241 29.96 44.58 1.71
N ARG A 242 30.04 44.80 0.39
CA ARG A 242 31.03 44.23 -0.57
C ARG A 242 30.82 42.76 -1.00
N ARG A 243 30.85 42.34 -2.28
CA ARG A 243 31.37 42.88 -3.56
C ARG A 243 30.54 42.21 -4.70
N ARG A 244 30.05 42.94 -5.70
CA ARG A 244 30.61 43.06 -7.06
C ARG A 244 31.31 41.79 -7.58
N GLY A 245 30.60 41.06 -8.44
CA GLY A 245 31.14 40.07 -9.35
C GLY A 245 30.22 39.95 -10.56
N THR A 246 30.54 40.70 -11.62
CA THR A 246 29.98 40.58 -12.95
C THR A 246 30.25 39.19 -13.50
N TRP A 247 29.24 38.44 -13.92
CA TRP A 247 29.41 37.35 -14.88
C TRP A 247 28.43 37.51 -16.03
N LEU A 248 29.02 37.64 -17.21
CA LEU A 248 28.37 37.65 -18.51
C LEU A 248 27.65 36.34 -18.77
N GLY A 249 26.57 36.44 -19.55
CA GLY A 249 25.73 35.32 -19.90
C GLY A 249 26.35 34.39 -20.93
N VAL A 250 25.85 33.16 -20.93
CA VAL A 250 25.67 32.35 -22.12
C VAL A 250 24.37 31.57 -21.92
N SER A 251 23.29 32.05 -22.53
CA SER A 251 22.09 31.25 -22.77
C SER A 251 22.41 30.29 -23.90
N MET A 252 22.67 29.01 -23.58
CA MET A 252 22.55 27.94 -24.57
C MET A 252 21.17 27.31 -24.43
N LEU A 253 20.27 27.68 -25.34
CA LEU A 253 19.13 26.84 -25.70
C LEU A 253 19.69 25.58 -26.39
N GLY A 254 19.81 24.50 -25.64
CA GLY A 254 19.98 23.16 -26.19
C GLY A 254 18.61 22.52 -26.37
N ALA A 255 18.10 22.52 -27.60
CA ALA A 255 16.95 21.70 -27.96
C ALA A 255 17.41 20.24 -28.01
N VAL A 256 17.13 19.48 -26.94
CA VAL A 256 17.28 18.04 -26.92
C VAL A 256 16.04 17.44 -27.57
N ILE A 257 16.19 16.96 -28.81
CA ILE A 257 15.20 16.11 -29.48
C ILE A 257 15.30 14.73 -28.82
N LEU A 258 14.37 14.43 -27.91
CA LEU A 258 14.17 13.09 -27.38
C LEU A 258 13.50 12.23 -28.46
N THR A 259 14.27 11.39 -29.12
CA THR A 259 13.73 10.29 -29.92
C THR A 259 13.12 9.27 -28.96
N GLN A 260 11.79 9.21 -28.89
CA GLN A 260 11.08 8.13 -28.22
C GLN A 260 11.29 6.84 -29.02
N GLY A 261 12.20 5.99 -28.54
CA GLY A 261 12.29 4.61 -28.99
C GLY A 261 11.13 3.82 -28.41
N ALA A 262 10.02 3.72 -29.14
CA ALA A 262 8.93 2.80 -28.83
C ALA A 262 9.48 1.36 -28.89
N SER A 263 9.86 0.83 -27.74
CA SER A 263 10.20 -0.58 -27.58
C SER A 263 8.91 -1.36 -27.36
N ALA A 264 8.11 -1.51 -28.42
CA ALA A 264 7.00 -2.44 -28.42
C ALA A 264 7.59 -3.86 -28.40
N ARG A 265 7.66 -4.49 -27.23
CA ARG A 265 7.88 -5.93 -27.16
C ARG A 265 6.59 -6.61 -27.57
N ALA A 266 6.68 -7.41 -28.63
CA ALA A 266 5.64 -8.33 -29.03
C ALA A 266 5.35 -9.30 -27.87
N ALA A 267 4.12 -9.27 -27.36
CA ALA A 267 3.57 -10.44 -26.68
C ALA A 267 3.69 -11.63 -27.64
N THR A 268 4.20 -12.75 -27.17
CA THR A 268 4.29 -13.96 -27.98
C THR A 268 2.87 -14.41 -28.33
N ALA A 269 2.68 -14.94 -29.54
CA ALA A 269 1.36 -15.36 -30.01
C ALA A 269 0.67 -16.36 -29.06
N GLU A 270 1.44 -17.17 -28.33
CA GLU A 270 0.97 -18.11 -27.32
C GLU A 270 0.36 -17.44 -26.08
N ASP A 271 0.98 -16.37 -25.54
CA ASP A 271 0.44 -15.63 -24.39
C ASP A 271 -0.87 -14.91 -24.75
N THR A 272 -0.97 -14.39 -25.97
CA THR A 272 -2.21 -13.78 -26.47
C THR A 272 -3.33 -14.81 -26.65
N MET A 273 -3.06 -15.99 -27.23
CA MET A 273 -4.10 -17.00 -27.46
C MET A 273 -4.62 -17.62 -26.16
N ALA A 274 -3.76 -17.83 -25.15
CA ALA A 274 -4.19 -18.31 -23.84
C ALA A 274 -5.08 -17.27 -23.12
N ALA A 275 -4.71 -15.99 -23.17
CA ALA A 275 -5.52 -14.91 -22.63
C ALA A 275 -6.85 -14.71 -23.39
N GLU A 276 -6.87 -14.91 -24.71
CA GLU A 276 -8.07 -14.79 -25.54
C GLU A 276 -9.04 -15.97 -25.34
N THR A 277 -8.52 -17.19 -25.17
CA THR A 277 -9.33 -18.38 -24.88
C THR A 277 -9.93 -18.31 -23.47
N ALA A 278 -9.17 -17.81 -22.48
CA ALA A 278 -9.70 -17.57 -21.13
C ALA A 278 -10.80 -16.49 -21.12
N ARG A 279 -10.74 -15.49 -22.01
CA ARG A 279 -11.78 -14.46 -22.16
C ARG A 279 -13.09 -15.00 -22.76
N ALA A 280 -13.02 -16.02 -23.61
CA ALA A 280 -14.20 -16.62 -24.24
C ALA A 280 -15.07 -17.44 -23.27
N ASP A 281 -14.49 -17.89 -22.15
CA ASP A 281 -15.15 -18.76 -21.15
C ASP A 281 -15.49 -18.04 -19.83
N ALA A 282 -15.43 -16.70 -19.82
CA ALA A 282 -15.74 -15.88 -18.67
C ALA A 282 -17.24 -15.54 -18.60
N LEU A 283 -17.83 -15.65 -17.40
CA LEU A 283 -19.20 -15.29 -17.09
C LEU A 283 -19.24 -13.91 -16.44
N ASP A 284 -19.89 -12.95 -17.09
CA ASP A 284 -20.22 -11.67 -16.46
C ASP A 284 -21.44 -11.87 -15.54
N ALA A 285 -21.30 -11.50 -14.28
CA ALA A 285 -22.32 -11.65 -13.25
C ALA A 285 -22.37 -10.41 -12.35
N VAL A 286 -23.42 -10.31 -11.54
CA VAL A 286 -23.58 -9.28 -10.50
C VAL A 286 -23.67 -9.99 -9.17
N VAL A 287 -22.91 -9.54 -8.17
CA VAL A 287 -22.98 -10.09 -6.81
C VAL A 287 -24.35 -9.79 -6.22
N VAL A 288 -25.02 -10.81 -5.69
CA VAL A 288 -26.34 -10.68 -5.05
C VAL A 288 -26.27 -10.86 -3.54
N GLY A 289 -25.25 -11.53 -3.04
CA GLY A 289 -25.07 -11.75 -1.61
C GLY A 289 -23.67 -12.28 -1.30
N ARG A 290 -23.28 -12.17 -0.03
CA ARG A 290 -22.04 -12.73 0.48
C ARG A 290 -22.19 -13.14 1.94
N THR A 291 -21.46 -14.18 2.34
CA THR A 291 -21.42 -14.65 3.73
C THR A 291 -19.99 -15.03 4.10
N SER A 292 -19.45 -14.40 5.14
CA SER A 292 -18.08 -14.66 5.61
C SER A 292 -18.05 -15.53 6.86
N SER A 293 -17.03 -16.38 6.98
CA SER A 293 -16.74 -17.20 8.16
C SER A 293 -15.25 -17.23 8.45
N TRP A 294 -14.88 -17.30 9.72
CA TRP A 294 -13.49 -17.50 10.15
C TRP A 294 -13.04 -18.95 9.91
N GLU A 295 -11.85 -19.10 9.34
CA GLU A 295 -11.14 -20.37 9.14
C GLU A 295 -9.65 -20.13 9.44
N GLY A 296 -9.19 -20.60 10.61
CA GLY A 296 -7.77 -20.47 10.99
C GLY A 296 -7.24 -19.03 11.04
N GLY A 297 -8.04 -18.08 11.54
CA GLY A 297 -7.67 -16.66 11.58
C GLY A 297 -7.90 -15.90 10.27
N LEU A 298 -8.30 -16.58 9.20
CA LEU A 298 -8.64 -15.94 7.93
C LEU A 298 -10.15 -15.89 7.73
N LEU A 299 -10.64 -14.82 7.13
CA LEU A 299 -12.01 -14.77 6.63
C LEU A 299 -12.06 -15.48 5.29
N ARG A 300 -13.04 -16.38 5.16
CA ARG A 300 -13.42 -17.00 3.91
C ARG A 300 -14.84 -16.59 3.60
N THR A 301 -15.05 -16.00 2.44
CA THR A 301 -16.34 -15.49 2.00
C THR A 301 -16.89 -16.32 0.86
N GLU A 302 -18.10 -16.83 1.05
CA GLU A 302 -18.91 -17.35 -0.04
C GLU A 302 -19.64 -16.18 -0.71
N VAL A 303 -19.39 -16.00 -2.00
CA VAL A 303 -20.02 -14.97 -2.83
C VAL A 303 -21.06 -15.63 -3.72
N GLN A 304 -22.26 -15.06 -3.70
CA GLN A 304 -23.38 -15.43 -4.56
C GLN A 304 -23.48 -14.39 -5.66
N ALA A 305 -23.44 -14.82 -6.91
CA ALA A 305 -23.57 -13.93 -8.06
C ALA A 305 -24.60 -14.48 -9.06
N ARG A 306 -25.29 -13.56 -9.73
CA ARG A 306 -26.27 -13.88 -10.77
C ARG A 306 -25.74 -13.41 -12.12
N PRO A 307 -25.77 -14.24 -13.18
CA PRO A 307 -25.34 -13.81 -14.51
C PRO A 307 -26.01 -12.49 -14.94
N ALA A 308 -25.23 -11.58 -15.51
CA ALA A 308 -25.73 -10.29 -15.97
C ALA A 308 -26.61 -10.42 -17.22
N THR A 309 -26.35 -11.45 -18.04
CA THR A 309 -27.11 -11.77 -19.26
C THR A 309 -27.37 -13.26 -19.36
N CYS A 310 -28.61 -13.66 -19.64
CA CYS A 310 -28.98 -15.06 -19.87
C CYS A 310 -29.91 -15.17 -21.08
N ALA A 311 -29.82 -16.29 -21.82
CA ALA A 311 -30.75 -16.60 -22.92
C ALA A 311 -32.10 -17.17 -22.43
N ALA A 312 -32.23 -17.46 -21.14
CA ALA A 312 -33.40 -18.01 -20.43
C ALA A 312 -33.54 -17.26 -19.09
N PRO A 313 -34.56 -17.51 -18.24
CA PRO A 313 -34.68 -16.83 -16.94
C PRO A 313 -33.37 -16.92 -16.13
N CYS A 314 -32.87 -15.78 -15.63
CA CYS A 314 -31.60 -15.67 -14.90
C CYS A 314 -31.70 -16.17 -13.45
N ASP A 315 -32.47 -17.22 -13.21
CA ASP A 315 -32.79 -17.69 -11.86
C ASP A 315 -31.64 -18.51 -11.25
N ARG A 316 -30.60 -18.81 -12.06
CA ARG A 316 -29.43 -19.56 -11.62
C ARG A 316 -28.42 -18.66 -10.96
N GLU A 317 -28.17 -18.92 -9.69
CA GLU A 317 -27.10 -18.31 -8.91
C GLU A 317 -25.82 -19.16 -9.04
N VAL A 318 -24.69 -18.45 -9.07
CA VAL A 318 -23.36 -19.03 -9.08
C VAL A 318 -22.71 -18.72 -7.74
N HIS A 319 -22.13 -19.74 -7.13
CA HIS A 319 -21.45 -19.64 -5.86
C HIS A 319 -19.95 -19.85 -6.06
N PHE A 320 -19.15 -18.96 -5.48
CA PHE A 320 -17.70 -19.09 -5.45
C PHE A 320 -17.17 -18.59 -4.12
N GLN A 321 -15.91 -18.91 -3.83
CA GLN A 321 -15.30 -18.57 -2.55
C GLN A 321 -14.06 -17.72 -2.77
N MET A 322 -13.88 -16.74 -1.89
CA MET A 322 -12.73 -15.86 -1.84
C MET A 322 -12.23 -15.76 -0.40
N TRP A 323 -10.96 -15.40 -0.24
CA TRP A 323 -10.41 -15.04 1.07
C TRP A 323 -10.64 -13.56 1.34
N GLY A 324 -10.67 -13.19 2.62
CA GLY A 324 -11.09 -11.87 3.07
C GLY A 324 -12.60 -11.75 3.26
N GLY A 325 -13.06 -10.51 3.43
CA GLY A 325 -14.47 -10.15 3.64
C GLY A 325 -14.71 -9.57 5.03
N GLU A 326 -15.91 -9.78 5.57
CA GLU A 326 -16.38 -9.03 6.72
C GLU A 326 -17.15 -9.89 7.72
N ARG A 327 -16.78 -9.83 9.00
CA ARG A 327 -17.50 -10.52 10.06
C ARG A 327 -17.28 -9.86 11.42
N ASP A 328 -18.35 -9.76 12.21
CA ASP A 328 -18.30 -9.31 13.61
C ASP A 328 -17.63 -7.92 13.79
N GLY A 329 -17.82 -7.02 12.82
CA GLY A 329 -17.24 -5.65 12.82
C GLY A 329 -15.80 -5.57 12.33
N ILE A 330 -15.19 -6.70 11.94
CA ILE A 330 -13.85 -6.79 11.38
C ILE A 330 -13.95 -7.02 9.88
N ALA A 331 -13.18 -6.28 9.10
CA ALA A 331 -12.91 -6.57 7.71
C ALA A 331 -11.51 -7.17 7.58
N GLN A 332 -11.31 -8.05 6.61
CA GLN A 332 -10.00 -8.58 6.27
C GLN A 332 -9.80 -8.52 4.76
N ASP A 333 -8.72 -7.86 4.36
CA ASP A 333 -8.21 -7.88 2.99
C ASP A 333 -7.15 -8.98 2.90
N VAL A 334 -7.21 -9.81 1.85
CA VAL A 334 -6.20 -10.83 1.58
C VAL A 334 -5.68 -10.62 0.16
N GLY A 335 -4.57 -9.90 0.04
CA GLY A 335 -3.99 -9.53 -1.25
C GLY A 335 -4.70 -8.37 -1.94
N GLU A 336 -4.67 -8.40 -3.27
CA GLU A 336 -5.04 -7.28 -4.15
C GLU A 336 -6.56 -7.09 -4.26
N GLU A 337 -7.33 -8.18 -4.35
CA GLU A 337 -8.75 -8.13 -4.69
C GLU A 337 -9.64 -8.21 -3.43
N PRO A 338 -10.33 -7.11 -3.06
CA PRO A 338 -11.32 -7.16 -1.99
C PRO A 338 -12.50 -8.03 -2.41
N VAL A 339 -13.18 -8.63 -1.43
CA VAL A 339 -14.42 -9.37 -1.68
C VAL A 339 -15.46 -8.40 -2.24
N PRO A 340 -16.05 -8.67 -3.43
CA PRO A 340 -16.95 -7.74 -4.08
C PRO A 340 -18.24 -7.54 -3.28
N GLU A 341 -18.71 -6.30 -3.23
CA GLU A 341 -19.98 -5.92 -2.59
C GLU A 341 -21.20 -6.37 -3.41
N PRO A 342 -22.34 -6.68 -2.76
CA PRO A 342 -23.61 -6.87 -3.45
C PRO A 342 -23.95 -5.69 -4.38
N GLY A 343 -24.35 -6.01 -5.60
CA GLY A 343 -24.64 -5.06 -6.67
C GLY A 343 -23.45 -4.74 -7.58
N LEU A 344 -22.21 -5.13 -7.21
CA LEU A 344 -21.06 -4.94 -8.08
C LEU A 344 -20.98 -6.00 -9.19
N PRO A 345 -20.57 -5.61 -10.41
CA PRO A 345 -20.29 -6.56 -11.47
C PRO A 345 -19.02 -7.34 -11.15
N VAL A 346 -19.03 -8.63 -11.46
CA VAL A 346 -17.89 -9.54 -11.37
C VAL A 346 -17.76 -10.34 -12.65
N ARG A 347 -16.53 -10.70 -13.01
CA ARG A 347 -16.25 -11.53 -14.16
C ARG A 347 -15.60 -12.84 -13.72
N LEU A 348 -16.33 -13.93 -13.87
CA LEU A 348 -15.92 -15.25 -13.38
C LEU A 348 -15.34 -16.07 -14.53
N ALA A 349 -14.02 -16.26 -14.56
CA ALA A 349 -13.40 -17.18 -15.51
C ALA A 349 -13.59 -18.64 -15.04
N ARG A 350 -13.77 -19.58 -15.98
CA ARG A 350 -13.80 -21.01 -15.64
C ARG A 350 -12.45 -21.45 -15.07
N GLY A 351 -12.49 -22.10 -13.90
CA GLY A 351 -11.33 -22.73 -13.27
C GLY A 351 -10.53 -21.85 -12.30
N THR A 352 -10.81 -20.55 -12.19
CA THR A 352 -10.00 -19.65 -11.35
C THR A 352 -10.43 -19.60 -9.87
N TRP A 353 -11.64 -20.03 -9.50
CA TRP A 353 -12.14 -19.75 -8.13
C TRP A 353 -13.07 -20.81 -7.56
N GLY A 354 -12.70 -22.11 -7.62
CA GLY A 354 -13.53 -23.17 -7.02
C GLY A 354 -15.02 -23.11 -7.41
N VAL A 355 -15.34 -22.52 -8.56
CA VAL A 355 -16.69 -22.08 -8.93
C VAL A 355 -17.55 -23.32 -9.09
N ARG A 356 -18.50 -23.53 -8.17
CA ARG A 356 -19.50 -24.58 -8.32
C ARG A 356 -20.71 -23.93 -8.94
N LEU A 357 -20.92 -24.17 -10.23
CA LEU A 357 -22.20 -23.88 -10.86
C LEU A 357 -23.24 -24.78 -10.18
N ALA A 358 -24.16 -24.18 -9.42
CA ALA A 358 -25.34 -24.88 -8.95
C ALA A 358 -26.13 -25.37 -10.18
N ARG A 359 -26.36 -26.67 -10.29
CA ARG A 359 -27.04 -27.28 -11.45
C ARG A 359 -28.55 -27.10 -11.38
#